data_AF-A0A1T5J9C4-F1
#
_entry.id   AF-A0A1T5J9C4-F1
#
_cell.length_a   1.000
_cell.length_b   1.000
_cell.length_c   1.000
_cell.angle_alpha   90.00
_cell.angle_beta   90.00
_cell.angle_gamma   90.00
#
_symmetry.space_group_name_H-M   'P 1'
#
loop_
_entity.id
_entity.type
_entity.pdbx_description
1 polymer ?
#
loop_
_entity_poly.entity_id
_entity_poly.type
_entity_poly.pdbx_seq_one_letter_code
_entity_poly.pdbx_strand_id
1 'polypeptide(L)'
;MDQKKKIELTRLQGIIAVASFSSGVIIASVCLFFIPPLGEIASSAVSIVSELLVLCGAILGVKASYDVKFRKFEAELNQVIENDNRNTP
;
A
#
# COMPACT_ATOMS: atom_id res chain seq x y z
N MET A 1 7.83 16.06 -15.34
CA MET A 1 6.96 14.87 -15.20
C MET A 1 5.62 15.32 -14.66
N ASP A 2 4.55 15.08 -15.41
CA ASP A 2 3.21 15.64 -15.18
C ASP A 2 2.61 15.24 -13.82
N GLN A 3 2.10 16.21 -13.05
CA GLN A 3 1.49 15.99 -11.72
C GLN A 3 0.36 14.95 -11.77
N LYS A 4 -0.38 14.90 -12.89
CA LYS A 4 -1.43 13.92 -13.14
C LYS A 4 -0.92 12.48 -13.10
N LYS A 5 0.29 12.24 -13.63
CA LYS A 5 0.94 10.92 -13.66
C LYS A 5 1.34 10.42 -12.27
N LYS A 6 1.75 11.33 -11.36
CA LYS A 6 2.09 10.96 -9.97
C LYS A 6 0.87 10.50 -9.20
N ILE A 7 -0.26 11.19 -9.35
CA ILE A 7 -1.52 10.83 -8.67
C ILE A 7 -2.01 9.45 -9.11
N GLU A 8 -1.92 9.17 -10.42
CA GLU A 8 -2.33 7.88 -10.99
C GLU A 8 -1.44 6.74 -10.49
N LEU A 9 -0.11 6.97 -10.41
CA LEU A 9 0.85 6.01 -9.84
C LEU A 9 0.58 5.69 -8.36
N THR A 10 0.30 6.70 -7.52
CA THR A 10 -0.03 6.47 -6.10
C THR A 10 -1.32 5.67 -5.95
N ARG A 11 -2.35 5.96 -6.78
CA ARG A 11 -3.60 5.20 -6.78
C ARG A 11 -3.38 3.76 -7.22
N LEU A 12 -2.56 3.54 -8.25
CA LEU A 12 -2.20 2.21 -8.73
C LEU A 12 -1.43 1.43 -7.66
N GLN A 13 -0.48 2.06 -6.97
CA GLN A 13 0.22 1.44 -5.84
C GLN A 13 -0.72 1.05 -4.70
N GLY A 14 -1.71 1.88 -4.39
CA GLY A 14 -2.76 1.54 -3.42
C GLY A 14 -3.58 0.32 -3.84
N ILE A 15 -3.98 0.24 -5.12
CA ILE A 15 -4.71 -0.92 -5.66
C ILE A 15 -3.85 -2.19 -5.58
N ILE A 16 -2.59 -2.11 -5.99
CA ILE A 16 -1.64 -3.24 -5.94
C ILE A 16 -1.42 -3.68 -4.49
N ALA A 17 -1.30 -2.75 -3.55
CA ALA A 17 -1.14 -3.06 -2.13
C ALA A 17 -2.33 -3.87 -1.59
N VAL A 18 -3.56 -3.43 -1.87
CA VAL A 18 -4.79 -4.10 -1.45
C VAL A 18 -4.93 -5.47 -2.14
N ALA A 19 -4.64 -5.55 -3.43
CA ALA A 19 -4.71 -6.79 -4.20
C ALA A 19 -3.69 -7.84 -3.70
N SER A 20 -2.45 -7.43 -3.42
CA SER A 20 -1.41 -8.33 -2.88
C SER A 20 -1.70 -8.79 -1.45
N PHE A 21 -2.22 -7.90 -0.60
CA PHE A 21 -2.61 -8.27 0.76
C PHE A 21 -3.78 -9.26 0.75
N SER A 22 -4.84 -8.95 -0.01
CA SER A 22 -6.02 -9.80 -0.11
C SER A 22 -5.72 -11.16 -0.73
N SER A 23 -4.87 -11.23 -1.76
CA SER A 23 -4.46 -12.51 -2.35
C SER A 23 -3.69 -13.38 -1.35
N GLY A 24 -2.77 -12.81 -0.56
CA GLY A 24 -2.06 -13.55 0.50
C GLY A 24 -3.01 -14.12 1.55
N VAL A 25 -3.98 -13.33 2.02
CA VAL A 25 -4.99 -13.77 3.00
C VAL A 25 -5.89 -14.88 2.42
N ILE A 26 -6.33 -14.73 1.17
CA ILE A 26 -7.19 -15.72 0.50
C ILE A 26 -6.43 -17.04 0.31
N ILE A 27 -5.19 -17.00 -0.20
CA ILE A 27 -4.38 -18.20 -0.42
C ILE A 27 -4.16 -18.94 0.90
N ALA A 28 -3.75 -18.23 1.96
CA ALA A 28 -3.60 -18.83 3.29
C ALA A 28 -4.89 -19.48 3.78
N SER A 29 -6.02 -18.78 3.65
CA SER A 29 -7.33 -19.27 4.11
C SER A 29 -7.79 -20.51 3.33
N VAL A 30 -7.67 -20.48 2.00
CA VAL A 30 -8.08 -21.62 1.15
C VAL A 30 -7.19 -22.84 1.41
N CYS A 31 -5.87 -22.64 1.48
CA CYS A 31 -4.94 -23.74 1.70
C CYS A 31 -4.97 -24.31 3.13
N LEU A 32 -5.33 -23.52 4.15
CA LEU A 32 -5.47 -24.04 5.51
C LEU A 32 -6.81 -24.75 5.76
N PHE A 33 -7.90 -24.29 5.15
CA PHE A 33 -9.25 -24.78 5.47
C PHE A 33 -9.90 -25.67 4.41
N PHE A 34 -9.51 -25.58 3.13
CA PHE A 34 -10.19 -26.28 2.04
C PHE A 34 -9.34 -27.36 1.34
N ILE A 35 -8.01 -27.27 1.39
CA ILE A 35 -7.13 -28.19 0.68
C ILE A 35 -6.24 -28.90 1.72
N PRO A 36 -6.39 -30.22 1.93
CA PRO A 36 -5.47 -30.95 2.80
C PRO A 36 -4.05 -30.84 2.21
N PRO A 37 -3.05 -30.47 3.02
CA PRO A 37 -1.69 -30.28 2.51
C PRO A 37 -1.16 -31.60 1.95
N LEU A 38 -0.63 -31.56 0.73
CA LEU A 38 0.03 -32.69 0.06
C LEU A 38 1.31 -33.14 0.80
N GLY A 39 1.77 -32.37 1.79
CA GLY A 39 2.90 -32.63 2.69
C GLY A 39 3.33 -31.37 3.46
N GLU A 40 4.20 -31.51 4.47
CA GLU A 40 4.71 -30.39 5.30
C GLU A 40 5.41 -29.29 4.49
N ILE A 41 6.12 -29.68 3.43
CA ILE A 41 6.85 -28.76 2.55
C ILE A 41 5.88 -27.86 1.77
N ALA A 42 4.76 -28.41 1.31
CA ALA A 42 3.71 -27.65 0.63
C ALA A 42 3.04 -26.66 1.58
N SER A 43 2.76 -27.08 2.82
CA SER A 43 2.20 -26.21 3.86
C SER A 43 3.14 -25.05 4.20
N SER A 44 4.44 -25.34 4.36
CA SER A 44 5.46 -24.32 4.65
C SER A 44 5.62 -23.32 3.52
N ALA A 45 5.64 -23.79 2.26
CA ALA A 45 5.75 -22.92 1.10
C ALA A 45 4.56 -21.95 0.97
N VAL A 46 3.34 -22.45 1.18
CA VAL A 46 2.12 -21.63 1.14
C VAL A 46 2.14 -20.57 2.26
N SER A 47 2.57 -20.94 3.47
CA SER A 47 2.67 -20.00 4.60
C SER A 47 3.63 -18.86 4.27
N ILE A 48 4.85 -19.19 3.82
CA ILE A 48 5.89 -18.20 3.51
C ILE A 48 5.43 -17.26 2.39
N VAL A 49 4.88 -17.79 1.30
CA VAL A 49 4.41 -16.96 0.17
C VAL A 49 3.26 -16.06 0.59
N SER A 50 2.33 -16.57 1.42
CA SER A 50 1.21 -15.77 1.92
C SER A 50 1.67 -14.66 2.87
N GLU A 51 2.58 -14.95 3.79
CA GLU A 51 3.17 -13.94 4.68
C GLU A 51 3.93 -12.86 3.90
N LEU A 52 4.71 -13.24 2.87
CA LEU A 52 5.42 -12.28 2.03
C LEU A 52 4.45 -11.39 1.24
N LEU A 53 3.34 -11.94 0.73
CA LEU A 53 2.30 -11.17 0.04
C LEU A 53 1.60 -10.19 0.99
N VAL A 54 1.29 -10.64 2.21
CA VAL A 54 0.69 -9.81 3.28
C VAL A 54 1.63 -8.68 3.68
N LEU A 55 2.91 -8.97 3.94
CA LEU A 55 3.94 -7.98 4.27
C LEU A 55 4.14 -6.97 3.14
N CYS A 56 4.23 -7.44 1.89
CA CYS A 56 4.41 -6.57 0.73
C CYS A 56 3.21 -5.64 0.54
N GLY A 57 2.00 -6.17 0.65
CA GLY A 57 0.76 -5.38 0.61
C GLY A 57 0.70 -4.34 1.73
N ALA A 58 1.08 -4.71 2.95
CA ALA A 58 1.12 -3.79 4.09
C ALA A 58 2.12 -2.64 3.88
N ILE A 59 3.35 -2.94 3.46
CA ILE A 59 4.40 -1.92 3.25
C ILE A 59 4.00 -0.94 2.13
N LEU A 60 3.51 -1.45 1.00
CA LEU A 60 3.06 -0.61 -0.10
C LEU A 60 1.83 0.24 0.28
N GLY A 61 0.92 -0.33 1.08
CA GLY A 61 -0.26 0.38 1.60
C GLY A 61 0.13 1.53 2.52
N VAL A 62 1.07 1.29 3.45
CA VAL A 62 1.62 2.33 4.33
C VAL A 62 2.28 3.41 3.50
N LYS A 63 3.16 3.04 2.55
CA LYS A 63 3.83 4.00 1.67
C LYS A 63 2.85 4.88 0.90
N ALA A 64 1.84 4.28 0.27
CA ALA A 64 0.81 5.01 -0.46
C ALA A 64 0.00 5.96 0.45
N SER A 65 -0.30 5.53 1.67
CA SER A 65 -0.98 6.34 2.68
C SER A 65 -0.14 7.57 3.10
N TYR A 66 1.16 7.37 3.32
CA TYR A 66 2.08 8.48 3.65
C TYR A 66 2.25 9.45 2.48
N ASP A 67 2.40 8.97 1.25
CA ASP A 67 2.50 9.83 0.06
C ASP A 67 1.29 10.78 -0.06
N VAL A 68 0.08 10.29 0.21
CA VAL A 68 -1.13 11.11 0.18
C VAL A 68 -1.14 12.14 1.31
N LYS A 69 -0.75 11.74 2.53
CA LYS A 69 -0.70 12.64 3.69
C LYS A 69 0.36 13.73 3.52
N PHE A 70 1.57 13.36 3.08
CA PHE A 70 2.67 14.29 2.87
C PHE A 70 2.31 15.35 1.84
N ARG A 71 1.61 14.95 0.77
CA ARG A 71 1.16 15.87 -0.29
C ARG A 71 0.09 16.85 0.20
N LYS A 72 -0.80 16.43 1.11
CA LYS A 72 -1.74 17.37 1.77
C LYS A 72 -0.97 18.35 2.66
N PHE A 73 -0.01 17.86 3.42
CA PHE A 73 0.82 18.67 4.30
C PHE A 73 1.62 19.72 3.53
N GLU A 74 2.20 19.35 2.39
CA GLU A 74 2.92 20.27 1.49
C GLU A 74 1.98 21.36 0.91
N ALA A 75 0.74 20.99 0.57
CA ALA A 75 -0.25 21.95 0.09
C ALA A 75 -0.68 22.93 1.19
N GLU A 76 -0.92 22.44 2.41
CA GLU A 76 -1.23 23.28 3.57
C GLU A 76 -0.07 24.23 3.91
N LEU A 77 1.17 23.74 3.88
CA LEU A 77 2.36 24.56 4.14
C LEU A 77 2.50 25.69 3.12
N ASN A 78 2.30 25.40 1.83
CA ASN A 78 2.36 26.41 0.78
C ASN A 78 1.27 27.48 0.94
N GLN A 79 0.06 27.10 1.37
CA GLN A 79 -1.02 28.06 1.65
C GLN A 79 -0.69 28.96 2.84
N VAL A 80 -0.08 28.42 3.90
CA VAL A 80 0.35 29.20 5.05
C VAL A 80 1.44 30.20 4.64
N ILE A 81 2.43 29.78 3.86
CA ILE A 81 3.50 30.66 3.36
C ILE A 81 2.94 31.77 2.46
N GLU A 82 1.98 31.45 1.58
CA GLU A 82 1.35 32.44 0.70
C GLU A 82 0.54 33.48 1.50
N ASN A 83 -0.17 33.06 2.55
CA ASN A 83 -0.88 33.96 3.44
C ASN A 83 0.07 34.83 4.29
N ASP A 84 1.20 34.27 4.74
CA ASP A 84 2.22 35.02 5.49
C ASP A 84 2.87 36.12 4.63
N ASN A 85 3.23 35.79 3.39
CA ASN A 85 3.76 36.77 2.42
C ASN A 85 2.74 37.85 2.01
N ARG A 86 1.43 37.59 2.12
CA ARG A 86 0.38 38.60 1.88
C ARG A 86 0.15 39.52 3.08
N ASN A 87 0.54 39.09 4.28
CA ASN A 87 0.36 39.84 5.52
C ASN A 87 1.60 40.65 5.93
N THR A 88 2.69 40.56 5.18
CA THR A 88 3.86 41.43 5.33
C THR A 88 3.69 42.69 4.45
N PRO A 89 3.67 43.91 5.04
CA PRO A 89 3.44 45.16 4.32
C PRO A 89 4.59 45.59 3.41
#